data_AF-A0A531MHS4-F1
#
_entry.id   AF-A0A531MHS4-F1
#
_cell.length_a   1.000
_cell.length_b   1.000
_cell.length_c   1.000
_cell.angle_alpha   90.00
_cell.angle_beta   90.00
_cell.angle_gamma   90.00
#
_symmetry.space_group_name_H-M   'P 1'
#
loop_
_entity.id
_entity.type
_entity.pdbx_description
1 polymer ?
#
loop_
_entity_poly.entity_id
_entity_poly.type
_entity_poly.pdbx_seq_one_letter_code
_entity_poly.pdbx_strand_id
1 'polypeptide(L)'
;MNACWIAVASAQHVRRGRQGGFMQVNHGKAAPLRRIRPDDGIVYYSPTTVLGEKDGLRAFTAIGTVREGEPYQGVMGGGFTPFRRDVD
;
A
#
# COMPACT_ATOMS: atom_id res chain seq x y z
N MET A 1 -22.04 -0.35 -1.34
CA MET A 1 -21.11 -1.28 -2.02
C MET A 1 -19.71 -0.79 -1.75
N ASN A 2 -18.85 -1.67 -1.26
CA ASN A 2 -17.47 -1.34 -0.93
C ASN A 2 -16.66 -1.39 -2.23
N ALA A 3 -15.72 -0.47 -2.40
CA ALA A 3 -14.86 -0.46 -3.57
C ALA A 3 -13.73 -1.50 -3.39
N CYS A 4 -13.26 -2.03 -4.50
CA CYS A 4 -12.06 -2.86 -4.54
C CYS A 4 -10.99 -2.14 -5.37
N TRP A 5 -9.79 -2.01 -4.83
CA TRP A 5 -8.67 -1.33 -5.47
C TRP A 5 -7.50 -2.27 -5.74
N ILE A 6 -6.77 -1.99 -6.82
CA ILE A 6 -5.47 -2.61 -7.09
C ILE A 6 -4.38 -1.58 -6.81
N ALA A 7 -3.51 -1.89 -5.85
CA ALA A 7 -2.30 -1.14 -5.57
C ALA A 7 -1.10 -1.79 -6.28
N VAL A 8 -0.21 -0.98 -6.85
CA VAL A 8 0.98 -1.47 -7.56
C VAL A 8 2.24 -1.02 -6.82
N ALA A 9 3.02 -1.99 -6.34
CA ALA A 9 4.28 -1.76 -5.65
C ALA A 9 5.18 -3.00 -5.71
N SER A 10 6.50 -2.82 -5.56
CA SER A 10 7.43 -3.96 -5.45
C SER A 10 7.08 -4.84 -4.25
N ALA A 11 7.26 -6.16 -4.37
CA ALA A 11 6.84 -7.08 -3.30
C ALA A 11 7.54 -6.80 -1.96
N GLN A 12 8.78 -6.31 -1.98
CA GLN A 12 9.48 -5.90 -0.77
C GLN A 12 8.78 -4.72 -0.07
N HIS A 13 8.28 -3.72 -0.81
CA HIS A 13 7.50 -2.63 -0.23
C HIS A 13 6.18 -3.15 0.36
N VAL A 14 5.51 -4.06 -0.34
CA VAL A 14 4.27 -4.68 0.13
C VAL A 14 4.51 -5.43 1.45
N ARG A 15 5.60 -6.21 1.55
CA ARG A 15 5.95 -6.92 2.80
C ARG A 15 6.15 -5.99 3.99
N ARG A 16 6.77 -4.82 3.79
CA ARG A 16 6.93 -3.81 4.86
C ARG A 16 5.57 -3.29 5.33
N GLY A 17 4.67 -2.98 4.40
CA GLY A 17 3.30 -2.56 4.73
C GLY A 17 2.54 -3.63 5.51
N ARG A 18 2.61 -4.89 5.06
CA ARG A 18 2.00 -6.03 5.77
C ARG A 18 2.53 -6.22 7.18
N GLN A 19 3.85 -6.15 7.37
CA GLN A 19 4.48 -6.25 8.69
C GLN A 19 4.05 -5.11 9.63
N GLY A 20 3.76 -3.93 9.07
CA GLY A 20 3.31 -2.77 9.82
C GLY A 20 1.79 -2.58 9.91
N GLY A 21 0.98 -3.43 9.28
CA GLY A 21 -0.48 -3.29 9.23
C GLY A 21 -0.98 -2.07 8.46
N PHE A 22 -0.25 -1.62 7.43
CA PHE A 22 -0.64 -0.44 6.66
C PHE A 22 -0.44 -0.60 5.15
N MET A 23 -1.24 0.14 4.37
CA MET A 23 -1.02 0.37 2.95
C MET A 23 -0.40 1.75 2.69
N GLN A 24 0.45 1.80 1.66
CA GLN A 24 1.07 3.02 1.16
C GLN A 24 1.29 2.89 -0.35
N VAL A 25 0.98 3.95 -1.11
CA VAL A 25 1.06 3.99 -2.57
C VAL A 25 1.51 5.35 -3.07
N ASN A 26 1.76 5.46 -4.38
CA ASN A 26 2.00 6.74 -5.08
C ASN A 26 3.08 7.61 -4.41
N HIS A 27 4.23 6.98 -4.09
CA HIS A 27 5.36 7.64 -3.42
C HIS A 27 4.99 8.38 -2.12
N GLY A 28 3.94 7.93 -1.41
CA GLY A 28 3.51 8.53 -0.15
C GLY A 28 2.56 9.71 -0.28
N LYS A 29 1.99 9.98 -1.47
CA LYS A 29 1.01 11.06 -1.65
C LYS A 29 -0.34 10.72 -1.01
N ALA A 30 -0.96 11.71 -0.38
CA ALA A 30 -2.28 11.56 0.27
C ALA A 30 -3.45 11.39 -0.71
N ALA A 31 -3.39 12.03 -1.88
CA ALA A 31 -4.52 12.12 -2.82
C ALA A 31 -5.18 10.76 -3.17
N PRO A 32 -4.44 9.69 -3.53
CA PRO A 32 -5.06 8.39 -3.78
C PRO A 32 -5.67 7.77 -2.52
N LEU A 33 -5.04 7.92 -1.35
CA LEU A 33 -5.51 7.33 -0.09
C LEU A 33 -6.79 8.00 0.43
N ARG A 34 -7.01 9.29 0.13
CA ARG A 34 -8.27 10.00 0.48
C ARG A 34 -9.50 9.48 -0.27
N ARG A 35 -9.31 8.75 -1.37
CA ARG A 35 -10.41 8.13 -2.11
C ARG A 35 -10.77 6.74 -1.58
N ILE A 36 -9.84 6.11 -0.86
CA ILE A 36 -10.02 4.80 -0.25
C ILE A 36 -10.70 4.98 1.10
N ARG A 37 -11.80 4.26 1.31
CA ARG A 37 -12.65 4.35 2.50
C ARG A 37 -12.47 3.13 3.40
N PRO A 38 -12.85 3.22 4.68
CA PRO A 38 -13.01 2.04 5.52
C PRO A 38 -13.86 0.97 4.83
N ASP A 39 -13.53 -0.29 5.08
CA ASP A 39 -14.11 -1.50 4.49
C ASP A 39 -13.90 -1.68 2.97
N ASP A 40 -13.20 -0.78 2.29
CA ASP A 40 -12.75 -1.04 0.92
C ASP A 40 -11.73 -2.18 0.90
N GLY A 41 -11.82 -3.02 -0.12
CA GLY A 41 -10.85 -4.10 -0.38
C GLY A 41 -9.64 -3.59 -1.15
N ILE A 42 -8.44 -4.02 -0.77
CA ILE A 42 -7.18 -3.73 -1.47
C ILE A 42 -6.51 -5.03 -1.87
N VAL A 43 -6.06 -5.12 -3.12
CA VAL A 43 -5.11 -6.15 -3.56
C VAL A 43 -3.84 -5.48 -4.06
N TYR A 44 -2.67 -6.01 -3.70
CA TYR A 44 -1.39 -5.57 -4.23
C TYR A 44 -0.95 -6.45 -5.39
N TYR A 45 -0.68 -5.83 -6.53
CA TYR A 45 0.07 -6.41 -7.64
C TYR A 45 1.52 -5.93 -7.60
N SER A 46 2.46 -6.87 -7.69
CA SER A 46 3.89 -6.60 -7.70
C SER A 46 4.50 -6.98 -9.05
N PRO A 47 4.86 -5.99 -9.88
CA PRO A 47 5.58 -6.24 -11.12
C PRO A 47 6.96 -6.85 -10.87
N THR A 48 7.59 -6.47 -9.75
CA THR A 48 8.96 -6.83 -9.37
C THR A 48 9.07 -7.17 -7.89
N THR A 49 10.11 -7.89 -7.47
CA THR A 49 10.37 -8.17 -6.05
C THR A 49 10.93 -6.94 -5.36
N VAL A 50 11.94 -6.32 -5.97
CA VAL A 50 12.63 -5.11 -5.46
C VAL A 50 12.36 -3.95 -6.42
N LEU A 51 12.30 -2.73 -5.87
CA LEU A 51 12.05 -1.54 -6.67
C LEU A 51 13.23 -1.28 -7.63
N GLY A 52 12.93 -1.10 -8.92
CA GLY A 52 13.93 -0.81 -9.96
C GLY A 52 14.50 -2.05 -10.68
N GLU A 53 14.33 -3.24 -10.10
CA GLU A 53 14.74 -4.50 -10.71
C GLU A 53 13.83 -4.91 -11.88
N LYS A 54 14.30 -5.81 -12.75
CA LYS A 54 13.53 -6.39 -13.87
C LYS A 54 13.40 -7.91 -13.74
N ASP A 55 13.12 -8.37 -12.53
CA ASP A 55 13.02 -9.80 -12.17
C ASP A 55 11.71 -10.48 -12.60
N GLY A 56 10.73 -9.70 -13.07
CA GLY A 56 9.52 -10.24 -13.71
C GLY A 56 8.55 -10.94 -12.77
N LEU A 57 8.53 -10.59 -11.47
CA LEU A 57 7.66 -11.24 -10.47
C LEU A 57 6.18 -11.34 -10.90
N ARG A 58 5.59 -10.23 -11.37
CA ARG A 58 4.23 -10.14 -11.95
C ARG A 58 3.16 -10.94 -11.22
N ALA A 59 3.03 -10.77 -9.91
CA ALA A 59 2.11 -11.54 -9.08
C ALA A 59 1.27 -10.64 -8.16
N PHE A 60 0.09 -11.11 -7.76
CA PHE A 60 -0.61 -10.55 -6.61
C PHE A 60 0.06 -11.03 -5.33
N THR A 61 0.45 -10.11 -4.44
CA THR A 61 1.35 -10.40 -3.31
C THR A 61 0.73 -10.11 -1.93
N ALA A 62 -0.39 -9.40 -1.90
CA ALA A 62 -1.19 -9.17 -0.70
C ALA A 62 -2.65 -8.86 -1.06
N ILE A 63 -3.55 -9.15 -0.13
CA ILE A 63 -4.92 -8.69 -0.10
C ILE A 63 -5.22 -8.23 1.32
N GLY A 64 -6.11 -7.26 1.48
CA GLY A 64 -6.55 -6.81 2.79
C GLY A 64 -7.77 -5.89 2.74
N THR A 65 -8.31 -5.59 3.91
CA THR A 65 -9.45 -4.69 4.09
C THR A 65 -9.01 -3.45 4.84
N VAL A 66 -9.43 -2.28 4.35
CA VAL A 66 -9.04 -1.00 4.94
C VAL A 66 -9.75 -0.79 6.26
N ARG A 67 -8.97 -0.50 7.30
CA ARG A 67 -9.51 -0.18 8.63
C ARG A 67 -10.11 1.22 8.69
N GLU A 68 -10.90 1.43 9.73
CA GLU A 68 -11.41 2.73 10.13
C GLU A 68 -10.29 3.77 10.32
N GLY A 69 -10.64 5.04 10.08
CA GLY A 69 -9.74 6.19 10.24
C GLY A 69 -9.44 6.95 8.95
N GLU A 70 -8.57 7.95 9.05
CA GLU A 70 -8.14 8.81 7.94
C GLU A 70 -6.71 8.51 7.51
N PRO A 71 -6.29 8.86 6.27
CA PRO A 71 -4.89 8.78 5.89
C PRO A 71 -4.01 9.61 6.82
N TYR A 72 -2.96 8.99 7.35
CA TYR A 72 -2.03 9.62 8.29
C TYR A 72 -0.58 9.44 7.83
N GLN A 73 0.32 10.25 8.38
CA GLN A 73 1.74 10.20 8.02
C GLN A 73 2.52 9.25 8.94
N GLY A 74 3.45 8.48 8.36
CA GLY A 74 4.35 7.58 9.08
C GLY A 74 5.81 7.87 8.82
N VAL A 75 6.63 7.97 9.87
CA VAL A 75 8.09 8.17 9.70
C VAL A 75 8.73 6.88 9.18
N MET A 76 9.41 6.97 8.04
CA MET A 76 10.17 5.87 7.44
C MET A 76 11.69 6.06 7.50
N GLY A 77 12.15 7.16 8.11
CA GLY A 77 13.58 7.54 8.18
C GLY A 77 14.03 8.39 6.99
N GLY A 78 15.23 8.97 7.09
CA GLY A 78 15.81 9.79 6.01
C GLY A 78 14.99 11.05 5.65
N GLY A 79 14.21 11.58 6.59
CA GLY A 79 13.30 12.70 6.35
C GLY A 79 12.04 12.35 5.56
N PHE A 80 11.77 11.07 5.30
CA PHE A 80 10.61 10.63 4.54
C PHE A 80 9.45 10.25 5.47
N THR A 81 8.35 11.00 5.36
CA THR A 81 7.12 10.82 6.16
C THR A 81 5.88 10.66 5.27
N PRO A 82 5.74 9.53 4.56
CA PRO A 82 4.66 9.28 3.62
C PRO A 82 3.29 9.11 4.29
N PHE A 83 2.22 9.39 3.53
CA PHE A 83 0.86 9.04 3.91
C PHE A 83 0.57 7.55 3.74
N ARG A 84 -0.17 6.98 4.69
CA ARG A 84 -0.60 5.58 4.76
C ARG A 84 -2.01 5.46 5.36
N ARG A 85 -2.63 4.29 5.21
CA ARG A 85 -3.87 3.87 5.89
C ARG A 85 -3.67 2.50 6.50
N ASP A 86 -4.34 2.22 7.61
CA ASP A 86 -4.29 0.90 8.25
C ASP A 86 -5.13 -0.12 7.48
N VAL A 87 -4.63 -1.36 7.41
CA VAL A 87 -5.23 -2.46 6.65
C VAL A 87 -5.03 -3.76 7.43
N ASP A 88 -6.06 -4.61 7.44
CA ASP A 88 -6.02 -6.01 7.88
C ASP A 88 -5.59 -6.95 6.76
#